data_AF-A0A8J9V4M0-F1
#
_entry.id   AF-A0A8J9V4M0-F1
#
_cell.length_a   1.000
_cell.length_b   1.000
_cell.length_c   1.000
_cell.angle_alpha   90.00
_cell.angle_beta   90.00
_cell.angle_gamma   90.00
#
_symmetry.space_group_name_H-M   'P 1'
#
loop_
_entity.id
_entity.type
_entity.pdbx_description
1 polymer ?
#
loop_
_entity_poly.entity_id
_entity_poly.type
_entity_poly.pdbx_seq_one_letter_code
_entity_poly.pdbx_strand_id
1 'polypeptide(L)'
;MSLIKLLKIPSRLFQKDIITFLMIRRYDFGVIDNKLHYIAVRPSASISQLRQKVWHLLDLPDYCEEIIILKSEDDKELPLTHLRKGNDPQHPYYLEVYLPENHACKS
;
A
#
# COMPACT_ATOMS: atom_id res chain seq x y z
N MET A 1 -23.85 -12.86 -39.18
CA MET A 1 -23.48 -11.56 -38.57
C MET A 1 -22.27 -11.77 -37.69
N SER A 2 -21.18 -11.04 -37.93
CA SER A 2 -19.85 -11.38 -37.41
C SER A 2 -19.55 -10.69 -36.06
N LEU A 3 -19.12 -11.48 -35.07
CA LEU A 3 -18.78 -11.12 -33.67
C LEU A 3 -17.51 -10.25 -33.52
N ILE A 4 -17.01 -9.65 -34.60
CA ILE A 4 -15.67 -9.02 -34.66
C ILE A 4 -15.63 -7.60 -34.04
N LYS A 5 -16.75 -7.07 -33.52
CA LYS A 5 -16.80 -5.69 -33.01
C LYS A 5 -16.32 -5.47 -31.57
N LEU A 6 -15.92 -6.51 -30.83
CA LEU A 6 -15.55 -6.38 -29.41
C LEU A 6 -14.06 -6.14 -29.12
N LEU A 7 -13.18 -6.18 -30.13
CA LEU A 7 -11.72 -6.04 -29.94
C LEU A 7 -11.20 -4.65 -30.34
N LYS A 8 -11.86 -3.58 -29.88
CA LYS A 8 -11.28 -2.23 -29.82
C LYS A 8 -11.36 -1.69 -28.40
N ILE A 9 -10.78 -2.43 -27.46
CA ILE A 9 -10.45 -1.85 -26.16
C ILE A 9 -9.36 -0.81 -26.45
N PRO A 10 -9.61 0.50 -26.22
CA PRO A 10 -8.61 1.51 -26.51
C PRO A 10 -7.39 1.26 -25.61
N SER A 11 -6.20 1.31 -26.18
CA SER A 11 -4.90 1.15 -25.51
C SER A 11 -4.68 2.09 -24.31
N ARG A 12 -5.60 3.04 -24.06
CA ARG A 12 -5.68 3.88 -22.87
C ARG A 12 -6.21 3.18 -21.62
N LEU A 13 -6.71 1.94 -21.72
CA LEU A 13 -7.20 1.17 -20.57
C LEU A 13 -6.08 0.52 -19.73
N PHE A 14 -4.86 0.42 -20.28
CA PHE A 14 -3.68 0.05 -19.52
C PHE A 14 -3.05 1.31 -18.93
N GLN A 15 -3.67 1.84 -17.88
CA GLN A 15 -2.99 2.84 -17.06
C GLN A 15 -1.73 2.19 -16.48
N LYS A 16 -0.59 2.86 -16.62
CA LYS A 16 0.68 2.40 -16.05
C LYS A 16 0.53 2.25 -14.54
N ASP A 17 1.21 1.25 -13.99
CA ASP A 17 1.30 1.12 -12.54
C ASP A 17 1.96 2.37 -11.95
N ILE A 18 1.40 2.84 -10.85
CA ILE A 18 1.88 3.96 -10.06
C ILE A 18 2.84 3.40 -9.01
N ILE A 19 4.03 3.97 -8.95
CA ILE A 19 5.05 3.63 -7.98
C ILE A 19 4.89 4.56 -6.78
N THR A 20 4.74 3.99 -5.60
CA THR A 20 4.72 4.71 -4.33
C THR A 20 5.84 4.18 -3.45
N PHE A 21 6.66 5.07 -2.92
CA PHE A 21 7.78 4.81 -2.03
C PHE A 21 7.35 4.84 -0.57
N LEU A 22 7.83 3.85 0.19
CA LEU A 22 7.40 3.57 1.55
C LEU A 22 8.62 3.31 2.45
N MET A 23 8.55 3.72 3.71
CA MET A 23 9.40 3.22 4.79
C MET A 23 8.55 2.40 5.76
N ILE A 24 9.09 1.31 6.28
CA ILE A 24 8.32 0.34 7.09
C ILE A 24 8.76 0.44 8.55
N ARG A 25 7.82 0.68 9.46
CA ARG A 25 8.05 0.74 10.91
C ARG A 25 7.29 -0.38 11.59
N ARG A 26 8.00 -1.41 12.05
CA ARG A 26 7.44 -2.63 12.65
C ARG A 26 7.56 -2.59 14.17
N TYR A 27 6.49 -2.15 14.83
CA TYR A 27 6.45 -2.07 16.29
C TYR A 27 6.13 -3.42 16.95
N ASP A 28 5.61 -4.38 16.18
CA ASP A 28 5.40 -5.77 16.55
C ASP A 28 6.70 -6.51 16.89
N PHE A 29 7.75 -6.29 16.10
CA PHE A 29 9.07 -6.90 16.32
C PHE A 29 10.08 -5.96 17.01
N GLY A 30 9.68 -4.72 17.34
CA GLY A 30 10.59 -3.68 17.81
C GLY A 30 11.65 -3.28 16.76
N VAL A 31 11.36 -3.53 15.48
CA VAL A 31 12.28 -3.29 14.35
C VAL A 31 11.81 -2.08 13.56
N ILE A 32 12.68 -1.10 13.41
CA ILE A 32 12.46 0.02 12.49
C ILE A 32 13.27 -0.27 11.23
N ASP A 33 12.58 -0.61 10.12
CA ASP A 33 13.25 -0.82 8.84
C ASP A 33 13.37 0.52 8.10
N ASN A 34 14.55 1.13 8.20
CA ASN A 34 14.88 2.39 7.55
C ASN A 34 15.19 2.22 6.04
N LYS A 35 14.92 1.05 5.45
CA LYS A 35 15.07 0.86 4.02
C LYS A 35 13.90 1.50 3.27
N LEU A 36 14.23 2.12 2.14
CA LEU A 36 13.25 2.60 1.20
C LEU A 36 12.70 1.42 0.38
N HIS A 37 11.40 1.18 0.53
CA HIS A 37 10.63 0.21 -0.24
C HIS A 37 9.81 0.93 -1.31
N TYR A 38 9.35 0.18 -2.31
CA TYR A 38 8.37 0.71 -3.26
C TYR A 38 7.27 -0.31 -3.52
N ILE A 39 6.07 0.20 -3.78
CA ILE A 39 4.92 -0.59 -4.20
C ILE A 39 4.43 -0.06 -5.54
N ALA A 40 4.29 -0.95 -6.51
CA ALA A 40 3.66 -0.65 -7.79
C ALA A 40 2.18 -1.04 -7.72
N VAL A 41 1.28 -0.09 -7.93
CA VAL A 41 -0.18 -0.31 -7.86
C VAL A 41 -0.87 0.25 -9.08
N ARG A 42 -1.92 -0.44 -9.55
CA ARG A 42 -2.78 0.12 -10.58
C ARG A 42 -3.55 1.31 -10.00
N PRO A 43 -3.76 2.39 -10.76
CA PRO A 43 -4.57 3.52 -10.27
C PRO A 43 -6.03 3.12 -9.98
N SER A 44 -6.51 2.07 -10.65
CA SER A 44 -7.84 1.48 -10.44
C SER A 44 -7.89 0.37 -9.39
N ALA A 45 -6.78 0.06 -8.70
CA ALA A 45 -6.71 -1.06 -7.76
C ALA A 45 -7.73 -0.89 -6.63
N SER A 46 -8.52 -1.91 -6.28
CA SER A 46 -9.49 -1.82 -5.17
C SER A 46 -8.80 -1.71 -3.81
N ILE A 47 -9.54 -1.35 -2.75
CA ILE A 47 -8.98 -1.30 -1.39
C ILE A 47 -8.45 -2.68 -0.96
N SER A 48 -9.17 -3.76 -1.30
CA SER A 48 -8.73 -5.13 -1.01
C SER A 48 -7.43 -5.50 -1.72
N GLN A 49 -7.27 -5.08 -2.99
CA GLN A 49 -6.02 -5.30 -3.74
C GLN A 49 -4.85 -4.53 -3.15
N LEU A 50 -5.08 -3.29 -2.71
CA LEU A 50 -4.07 -2.50 -2.01
C LEU A 50 -3.66 -3.15 -0.69
N ARG A 51 -4.64 -3.58 0.11
CA ARG A 51 -4.41 -4.30 1.37
C ARG A 51 -3.59 -5.57 1.14
N GLN A 52 -3.96 -6.39 0.16
CA GLN A 52 -3.23 -7.62 -0.17
C GLN A 52 -1.78 -7.32 -0.59
N LYS A 53 -1.55 -6.29 -1.41
CA LYS A 53 -0.19 -5.90 -1.80
C LYS A 53 0.63 -5.42 -0.61
N VAL A 54 0.04 -4.65 0.28
CA VAL A 54 0.68 -4.20 1.54
C VAL A 54 0.99 -5.39 2.44
N TRP A 55 0.08 -6.35 2.55
CA TRP A 55 0.27 -7.57 3.32
C TRP A 55 1.46 -8.39 2.81
N HIS A 56 1.53 -8.60 1.50
CA HIS A 56 2.65 -9.28 0.86
C HIS A 56 3.98 -8.52 0.99
N LEU A 57 3.95 -7.18 0.99
CA LEU A 57 5.15 -6.36 1.21
C LEU A 57 5.71 -6.53 2.62
N LEU A 58 4.84 -6.71 3.60
CA LEU A 58 5.21 -6.87 5.01
C LEU A 58 5.59 -8.31 5.39
N ASP A 59 5.43 -9.26 4.47
CA ASP A 59 5.61 -10.70 4.69
C ASP A 59 4.84 -11.19 5.93
N LEU A 60 3.59 -10.72 6.07
CA LEU A 60 2.73 -11.09 7.19
C LEU A 60 2.01 -12.43 6.92
N PRO A 61 1.94 -13.34 7.91
CA PRO A 61 1.11 -14.54 7.83
C PRO A 61 -0.37 -14.23 7.60
N ASP A 62 -1.16 -15.19 7.12
CA ASP A 62 -2.61 -14.99 6.91
C ASP A 62 -3.43 -14.94 8.22
N TYR A 63 -2.89 -15.46 9.32
CA TYR A 63 -3.53 -15.49 10.65
C TYR A 63 -3.19 -14.28 11.53
N CYS A 64 -2.52 -13.29 10.95
CA CYS A 64 -1.95 -12.17 11.66
C CYS A 64 -2.99 -11.04 11.78
N GLU A 65 -3.14 -10.46 12.98
CA GLU A 65 -4.16 -9.44 13.30
C GLU A 65 -3.58 -8.01 13.34
N GLU A 66 -2.37 -7.80 12.81
CA GLU A 66 -1.65 -6.54 12.90
C GLU A 66 -2.44 -5.37 12.32
N ILE A 67 -2.36 -4.25 13.03
CA ILE A 67 -2.94 -3.00 12.61
C ILE A 67 -1.91 -2.30 11.73
N ILE A 68 -2.26 -2.14 10.46
CA ILE A 68 -1.41 -1.49 9.45
C ILE A 68 -1.95 -0.10 9.17
N ILE A 69 -1.12 0.91 9.46
CA ILE A 69 -1.46 2.33 9.28
C ILE A 69 -0.53 2.93 8.25
N LEU A 70 -1.10 3.59 7.25
CA LEU A 70 -0.33 4.40 6.31
C LEU A 70 -0.29 5.83 6.82
N LYS A 71 0.90 6.43 6.90
CA LYS A 71 1.10 7.80 7.32
C LYS A 71 1.91 8.61 6.31
N SER A 72 1.67 9.91 6.25
CA SER A 72 2.57 10.85 5.56
C SER A 72 3.85 11.07 6.37
N GLU A 73 4.77 11.84 5.80
CA GLU A 73 5.96 12.31 6.51
C GLU A 73 5.63 13.16 7.74
N ASP A 74 4.57 13.97 7.65
CA ASP A 74 4.05 14.76 8.78
C ASP A 74 3.28 13.94 9.83
N ASP A 75 3.47 12.62 9.89
CA ASP A 75 2.81 11.67 10.80
C ASP A 75 1.26 11.62 10.70
N LYS A 76 0.70 12.20 9.63
CA LYS A 76 -0.75 12.19 9.40
C LYS A 76 -1.19 10.86 8.82
N GLU A 77 -2.20 10.25 9.44
CA GLU A 77 -2.83 9.04 8.90
C GLU A 77 -3.48 9.30 7.53
N LEU A 78 -3.19 8.41 6.59
CA LEU A 78 -3.68 8.44 5.22
C LEU A 78 -4.46 7.16 4.92
N PRO A 79 -5.55 7.25 4.14
CA PRO A 79 -6.21 6.05 3.65
C PRO A 79 -5.30 5.32 2.65
N LEU A 80 -5.33 3.99 2.62
CA LEU A 80 -4.54 3.16 1.69
C LEU A 80 -4.72 3.55 0.22
N THR A 81 -5.84 4.17 -0.14
CA THR A 81 -6.09 4.70 -1.49
C THR A 81 -5.06 5.73 -1.94
N HIS A 82 -4.32 6.36 -1.02
CA HIS A 82 -3.20 7.24 -1.35
C HIS A 82 -2.05 6.53 -2.07
N LEU A 83 -1.88 5.22 -1.89
CA LEU A 83 -0.89 4.45 -2.64
C LEU A 83 -1.11 4.53 -4.16
N ARG A 84 -2.32 4.87 -4.61
CA ARG A 84 -2.67 5.06 -6.02
C ARG A 84 -2.26 6.42 -6.58
N LYS A 85 -1.64 7.30 -5.79
CA LYS A 85 -1.26 8.65 -6.23
C LYS A 85 0.21 8.76 -6.62
N GLY A 86 1.06 7.89 -6.05
CA GLY A 86 2.51 8.04 -6.16
C GLY A 86 3.01 9.15 -5.24
N ASN A 87 4.32 9.15 -5.01
CA ASN A 87 5.02 10.15 -4.22
C ASN A 87 6.49 10.26 -4.66
N ASP A 88 7.19 11.24 -4.10
CA ASP A 88 8.61 11.41 -4.28
C ASP A 88 9.39 10.45 -3.35
N PRO A 89 10.45 9.76 -3.81
CA PRO A 89 11.30 8.95 -2.94
C PRO A 89 11.95 9.72 -1.79
N GLN A 90 12.12 11.04 -1.90
CA GLN A 90 12.60 11.91 -0.81
C GLN A 90 11.51 12.18 0.24
N HIS A 91 10.24 11.98 -0.11
CA HIS A 91 9.08 12.14 0.76
C HIS A 91 8.24 10.84 0.81
N PRO A 92 8.82 9.73 1.32
CA PRO A 92 8.14 8.45 1.37
C PRO A 92 6.97 8.49 2.35
N TYR A 93 5.96 7.65 2.11
CA TYR A 93 4.97 7.37 3.15
C TYR A 93 5.54 6.38 4.16
N TYR A 94 4.97 6.36 5.35
CA TYR A 94 5.35 5.45 6.41
C TYR A 94 4.26 4.40 6.58
N LEU A 95 4.67 3.14 6.57
CA LEU A 95 3.79 2.01 6.84
C LEU A 95 4.11 1.52 8.25
N GLU A 96 3.24 1.86 9.19
CA GLU A 96 3.37 1.47 10.58
C GLU A 96 2.58 0.18 10.84
N VAL A 97 3.23 -0.79 11.47
CA VAL A 97 2.66 -2.10 11.79
C VAL A 97 2.68 -2.28 13.30
N TYR A 98 1.51 -2.48 13.89
CA TYR A 98 1.32 -2.64 15.33
C TYR A 98 0.68 -3.99 15.64
N LEU A 99 1.07 -4.58 16.78
CA LEU A 99 0.26 -5.64 17.38
C LEU A 99 -1.10 -5.07 17.83
N PRO A 100 -2.19 -5.85 17.75
CA PRO A 100 -3.52 -5.39 18.16
C PRO A 100 -3.53 -4.76 19.56
N GLU A 101 -2.82 -5.39 20.49
CA GLU A 101 -2.73 -5.00 21.91
C GLU A 101 -2.01 -3.66 22.11
N ASN A 102 -1.05 -3.34 21.23
CA ASN A 102 -0.21 -2.14 21.36
C ASN A 102 -0.90 -0.87 20.83
N HIS A 103 -1.87 -1.02 19.92
CA HIS A 103 -2.61 0.12 19.40
C HIS A 103 -3.66 0.63 20.40
N ALA A 104 -4.33 -0.28 21.11
CA ALA A 104 -5.37 0.07 22.09
C ALA A 104 -4.84 0.88 23.29
N CYS A 105 -3.55 0.78 23.61
CA CYS A 105 -2.92 1.58 24.65
C CYS A 105 -2.44 2.98 24.20
N LYS A 106 -2.49 3.29 22.90
CA LYS A 106 -2.08 4.60 22.33
C LYS A 106 -3.26 5.48 21.88
N SER A 107 -4.48 4.96 21.95
CA SER A 107 -5.73 5.69 21.66
C SER A 107 -6.30 6.39 22.89
#